data_AF-A0A832N9D2-F1
#
_entry.id   AF-A0A832N9D2-F1
#
_cell.length_a   1.000
_cell.length_b   1.000
_cell.length_c   1.000
_cell.angle_alpha   90.00
_cell.angle_beta   90.00
_cell.angle_gamma   90.00
#
_symmetry.space_group_name_H-M   'P 1'
#
loop_
_entity.id
_entity.type
_entity.pdbx_description
1 polymer ?
#
loop_
_entity_poly.entity_id
_entity_poly.type
_entity_poly.pdbx_seq_one_letter_code
_entity_poly.pdbx_strand_id
1 'polypeptide(L)'
;MRPLVAQPKPFVGLPSVPLRGRHTLVALLKTGEAFQARLTCRPIGDNPEPLHWRLFDPEDTLLAQGSLEPNRSEEVKVPGKQAGVYLLVVDPGRNAAQVTLLNDHAALAGRTLFLVHQTAPLFFFVPSGVRRFTLTVQSPAPGETVRVRLLDPLGKEVAVGETGPVGERKIEVKVPPGQDGRPWSVRVERGEIGVLEDYTLILDSALPGFWALAEDRLVMPQAEGGGR
;
A
#
# COMPACT_ATOMS: atom_id res chain seq x y z
N MET A 1 2.43 -9.13 -14.53
CA MET A 1 3.15 -8.39 -13.47
C MET A 1 4.60 -8.83 -13.42
N ARG A 2 5.54 -8.00 -12.96
CA ARG A 2 6.96 -8.37 -12.75
C ARG A 2 7.48 -7.81 -11.43
N PRO A 3 8.48 -8.43 -10.78
CA PRO A 3 9.09 -7.85 -9.60
C PRO A 3 10.02 -6.67 -9.99
N LEU A 4 10.25 -5.73 -9.05
CA LEU A 4 11.25 -4.68 -9.24
C LEU A 4 12.67 -5.26 -9.17
N VAL A 5 12.96 -6.11 -8.18
CA VAL A 5 14.21 -6.86 -8.08
C VAL A 5 13.95 -8.36 -7.94
N ALA A 6 14.88 -9.20 -8.38
CA ALA A 6 14.70 -10.65 -8.35
C ALA A 6 14.68 -11.23 -6.91
N GLN A 7 15.47 -10.65 -6.01
CA GLN A 7 15.61 -11.09 -4.62
C GLN A 7 15.66 -9.85 -3.72
N PRO A 8 14.57 -9.52 -3.01
CA PRO A 8 14.57 -8.43 -2.05
C PRO A 8 15.34 -8.82 -0.80
N LYS A 9 15.71 -7.83 0.00
CA LYS A 9 16.29 -8.04 1.32
C LYS A 9 15.24 -8.68 2.25
N PRO A 10 15.67 -9.51 3.22
CA PRO A 10 14.80 -9.94 4.29
C PRO A 10 14.22 -8.72 5.03
N PHE A 11 12.94 -8.78 5.42
CA PHE A 11 12.37 -7.74 6.27
C PHE A 11 13.13 -7.62 7.59
N VAL A 12 13.32 -6.38 8.03
CA VAL A 12 13.67 -6.07 9.42
C VAL A 12 12.38 -5.60 10.11
N GLY A 13 11.93 -6.37 11.10
CA GLY A 13 10.65 -6.11 11.79
C GLY A 13 9.41 -6.59 11.02
N LEU A 14 8.24 -6.08 11.40
CA LEU A 14 6.95 -6.40 10.79
C LEU A 14 6.24 -5.09 10.39
N PRO A 15 6.66 -4.43 9.30
CA PRO A 15 5.98 -3.22 8.85
C PRO A 15 4.51 -3.56 8.55
N SER A 16 3.62 -2.64 8.87
CA SER A 16 2.19 -2.83 8.63
C SER A 16 1.55 -1.56 8.10
N VAL A 17 0.47 -1.75 7.38
CA VAL A 17 -0.37 -0.68 6.84
C VAL A 17 -1.78 -0.80 7.44
N PRO A 18 -2.30 0.27 8.07
CA PRO A 18 -3.65 0.32 8.64
C PRO A 18 -4.68 0.77 7.58
N LEU A 19 -5.34 -0.19 6.95
CA LEU A 19 -6.28 0.03 5.85
C LEU A 19 -7.71 0.27 6.34
N ARG A 20 -8.40 1.20 5.69
CA ARG A 20 -9.82 1.52 5.92
C ARG A 20 -10.65 1.16 4.69
N GLY A 21 -11.82 0.57 4.90
CA GLY A 21 -12.61 0.08 3.78
C GLY A 21 -11.88 -0.99 2.94
N ARG A 22 -12.52 -1.40 1.85
CA ARG A 22 -12.07 -2.54 1.05
C ARG A 22 -10.81 -2.21 0.24
N HIS A 23 -9.82 -3.09 0.32
CA HIS A 23 -8.57 -2.99 -0.42
C HIS A 23 -8.19 -4.33 -1.06
N THR A 24 -7.50 -4.23 -2.20
CA THR A 24 -6.86 -5.38 -2.86
C THR A 24 -5.35 -5.31 -2.64
N LEU A 25 -4.78 -6.43 -2.25
CA LEU A 25 -3.35 -6.65 -2.15
C LEU A 25 -2.97 -7.78 -3.11
N VAL A 26 -1.75 -7.72 -3.62
CA VAL A 26 -1.23 -8.64 -4.62
C VAL A 26 0.07 -9.26 -4.12
N ALA A 27 0.29 -10.52 -4.45
CA ALA A 27 1.60 -11.17 -4.33
C ALA A 27 1.92 -11.91 -5.63
N LEU A 28 3.12 -11.68 -6.17
CA LEU A 28 3.64 -12.44 -7.30
C LEU A 28 4.42 -13.64 -6.73
N LEU A 29 3.88 -14.83 -6.91
CA LEU A 29 4.45 -16.07 -6.38
C LEU A 29 5.08 -16.91 -7.49
N LYS A 30 6.10 -17.69 -7.14
CA LYS A 30 6.59 -18.82 -7.92
C LYS A 30 5.84 -20.10 -7.52
N THR A 31 5.87 -21.09 -8.40
CA THR A 31 5.30 -22.42 -8.10
C THR A 31 5.90 -22.98 -6.80
N GLY A 32 5.03 -23.36 -5.86
CA GLY A 32 5.42 -23.92 -4.56
C GLY A 32 5.66 -22.89 -3.46
N GLU A 33 5.67 -21.59 -3.76
CA GLU A 33 5.68 -20.54 -2.74
C GLU A 33 4.27 -20.39 -2.12
N ALA A 34 4.20 -20.16 -0.82
CA ALA A 34 2.92 -19.87 -0.15
C ALA A 34 2.62 -18.37 -0.17
N PHE A 35 1.35 -18.01 -0.34
CA PHE A 35 0.88 -16.67 0.02
C PHE A 35 0.99 -16.50 1.54
N GLN A 36 1.57 -15.39 1.99
CA GLN A 36 1.82 -15.12 3.40
C GLN A 36 1.49 -13.66 3.76
N ALA A 37 0.61 -13.48 4.72
CA ALA A 37 0.27 -12.18 5.30
C ALA A 37 -0.09 -12.32 6.79
N ARG A 38 0.06 -11.23 7.54
CA ARG A 38 -0.54 -11.09 8.88
C ARG A 38 -1.64 -10.05 8.83
N LEU A 39 -2.81 -10.42 9.34
CA LEU A 39 -3.98 -9.55 9.41
C LEU A 39 -4.36 -9.33 10.87
N THR A 40 -4.76 -8.10 11.21
CA THR A 40 -5.36 -7.77 12.50
C THR A 40 -6.58 -6.89 12.28
N CYS A 41 -7.71 -7.26 12.87
CA CYS A 41 -8.90 -6.41 12.92
C CYS A 41 -8.73 -5.39 14.05
N ARG A 42 -8.64 -4.12 13.71
CA ARG A 42 -8.55 -3.00 14.67
C ARG A 42 -9.90 -2.30 14.74
N PRO A 43 -10.61 -2.35 15.88
CA PRO A 43 -11.88 -1.67 16.01
C PRO A 43 -11.70 -0.16 15.90
N ILE A 44 -12.67 0.50 15.24
CA ILE A 44 -12.83 1.96 15.28
C ILE A 44 -14.03 2.25 16.19
N GLY A 45 -13.79 2.93 17.31
CA GLY A 45 -14.74 3.00 18.42
C GLY A 45 -15.07 1.61 18.97
N ASP A 46 -16.33 1.39 19.34
CA ASP A 46 -16.81 0.11 19.89
C ASP A 46 -17.41 -0.81 18.82
N ASN A 47 -17.03 -0.65 17.55
CA ASN A 47 -17.67 -1.35 16.43
C ASN A 47 -17.38 -2.87 16.47
N PRO A 48 -18.42 -3.73 16.59
CA PRO A 48 -18.24 -5.16 16.77
C PRO A 48 -18.05 -5.92 15.46
N GLU A 49 -18.21 -5.27 14.29
CA GLU A 49 -18.18 -5.95 13.00
C GLU A 49 -16.81 -6.60 12.72
N PRO A 50 -16.77 -7.84 12.22
CA PRO A 50 -15.51 -8.49 11.90
C PRO A 50 -14.89 -7.94 10.60
N LEU A 51 -13.59 -8.15 10.47
CA LEU A 51 -12.87 -8.01 9.20
C LEU A 51 -13.04 -9.29 8.38
N HIS A 52 -13.39 -9.16 7.11
CA HIS A 52 -13.46 -10.27 6.17
C HIS A 52 -12.30 -10.23 5.18
N TRP A 53 -11.81 -11.41 4.77
CA TRP A 53 -10.79 -11.51 3.74
C TRP A 53 -11.03 -12.70 2.80
N ARG A 54 -10.59 -12.57 1.55
CA ARG A 54 -10.65 -13.60 0.51
C ARG A 54 -9.35 -13.61 -0.29
N LEU A 55 -8.81 -14.80 -0.55
CA LEU A 55 -7.61 -15.02 -1.35
C LEU A 55 -7.97 -15.75 -2.63
N PHE A 56 -7.55 -15.20 -3.77
CA PHE A 56 -7.73 -15.78 -5.09
C PHE A 56 -6.38 -16.14 -5.72
N ASP A 57 -6.38 -17.19 -6.53
CA ASP A 57 -5.23 -17.59 -7.33
C ASP A 57 -5.16 -16.83 -8.68
N PRO A 58 -4.12 -17.09 -9.50
CA PRO A 58 -3.96 -16.45 -10.81
C PRO A 58 -5.06 -16.72 -11.84
N GLU A 59 -5.94 -17.71 -11.65
CA GLU A 59 -7.13 -17.92 -12.49
C GLU A 59 -8.41 -17.34 -11.86
N ASP A 60 -8.27 -16.45 -10.88
CA ASP A 60 -9.39 -15.87 -10.12
C ASP A 60 -10.21 -16.92 -9.33
N THR A 61 -9.63 -18.08 -9.04
CA THR A 61 -10.27 -19.11 -8.21
C THR A 61 -10.07 -18.79 -6.74
N LEU A 62 -11.15 -18.81 -5.96
CA LEU A 62 -11.11 -18.62 -4.51
C LEU A 62 -10.35 -19.79 -3.84
N LEU A 63 -9.20 -19.49 -3.23
CA LEU A 63 -8.38 -20.46 -2.50
C LEU A 63 -8.70 -20.54 -1.01
N ALA A 64 -8.96 -19.39 -0.40
CA ALA A 64 -9.20 -19.29 1.03
C ALA A 64 -10.00 -18.03 1.36
N GLN A 65 -10.68 -18.05 2.50
CA GLN A 65 -11.37 -16.88 3.04
C GLN A 65 -11.47 -17.00 4.56
N GLY A 66 -11.66 -15.88 5.23
CA GLY A 66 -11.78 -15.85 6.69
C GLY A 66 -12.48 -14.61 7.21
N SER A 67 -12.68 -14.62 8.52
CA SER A 67 -13.32 -13.55 9.30
C SER A 67 -12.55 -13.38 10.61
N LEU A 68 -12.26 -12.14 10.99
CA LEU A 68 -11.56 -11.79 12.21
C LEU A 68 -12.38 -10.84 13.06
N GLU A 69 -12.82 -11.31 14.21
CA GLU A 69 -13.43 -10.48 15.23
C GLU A 69 -12.50 -9.32 15.65
N PRO A 70 -13.06 -8.19 16.12
CA PRO A 70 -12.26 -7.08 16.64
C PRO A 70 -11.17 -7.51 17.62
N ASN A 71 -9.99 -6.87 17.49
CA ASN A 71 -8.78 -7.14 18.26
C ASN A 71 -8.16 -8.54 18.05
N ARG A 72 -8.65 -9.33 17.08
CA ARG A 72 -8.02 -10.60 16.71
C ARG A 72 -7.03 -10.42 15.58
N SER A 73 -6.07 -11.34 15.55
CA SER A 73 -5.05 -11.43 14.51
C SER A 73 -4.96 -12.85 13.98
N GLU A 74 -4.56 -12.98 12.72
CA GLU A 74 -4.32 -14.25 12.04
C GLU A 74 -3.11 -14.13 11.12
N GLU A 75 -2.35 -15.22 11.02
CA GLU A 75 -1.36 -15.42 9.98
C GLU A 75 -1.97 -16.24 8.85
N VAL A 76 -2.21 -15.57 7.71
CA VAL A 76 -2.67 -16.22 6.49
C VAL A 76 -1.46 -16.87 5.83
N LYS A 77 -1.46 -18.20 5.76
CA LYS A 77 -0.45 -18.98 5.04
C LYS A 77 -1.12 -20.03 4.17
N VAL A 78 -1.19 -19.76 2.87
CA VAL A 78 -1.88 -20.62 1.90
C VAL A 78 -0.91 -21.07 0.81
N PRO A 79 -0.68 -22.38 0.63
CA PRO A 79 0.22 -22.87 -0.42
C PRO A 79 -0.21 -22.44 -1.82
N GLY A 80 0.69 -21.84 -2.59
CA GLY A 80 0.50 -21.52 -4.00
C GLY A 80 0.85 -22.73 -4.87
N LYS A 81 -0.13 -23.21 -5.63
CA LYS A 81 0.05 -24.37 -6.53
C LYS A 81 0.71 -24.02 -7.85
N GLN A 82 0.72 -22.74 -8.22
CA GLN A 82 1.23 -22.26 -9.50
C GLN A 82 1.87 -20.89 -9.37
N ALA A 83 2.73 -20.56 -10.32
CA ALA A 83 3.30 -19.23 -10.42
C ALA A 83 2.26 -18.23 -10.94
N GLY A 84 2.28 -17.00 -10.43
CA GLY A 84 1.40 -15.94 -10.90
C GLY A 84 1.03 -14.93 -9.83
N VAL A 85 0.06 -14.08 -10.14
CA VAL A 85 -0.43 -13.04 -9.23
C VAL A 85 -1.58 -13.60 -8.39
N TYR A 86 -1.41 -13.60 -7.08
CA TYR A 86 -2.44 -13.94 -6.11
C TYR A 86 -3.07 -12.66 -5.58
N LEU A 87 -4.39 -12.66 -5.40
CA LEU A 87 -5.16 -11.49 -4.96
C LEU A 87 -5.73 -11.73 -3.57
N LEU A 88 -5.31 -10.92 -2.59
CA LEU A 88 -5.95 -10.85 -1.29
C LEU A 88 -6.88 -9.63 -1.26
N VAL A 89 -8.18 -9.86 -1.12
CA VAL A 89 -9.18 -8.81 -0.87
C VAL A 89 -9.44 -8.77 0.63
N VAL A 90 -9.22 -7.61 1.25
CA VAL A 90 -9.51 -7.37 2.67
C VAL A 90 -10.60 -6.32 2.77
N ASP A 91 -11.60 -6.59 3.62
CA ASP A 91 -12.74 -5.72 3.88
C ASP A 91 -12.98 -5.64 5.38
N PRO A 92 -12.47 -4.60 6.06
CA PRO A 92 -12.67 -4.43 7.49
C PRO A 92 -14.04 -3.80 7.84
N GLY A 93 -14.93 -3.57 6.86
CA GLY A 93 -16.17 -2.84 7.09
C GLY A 93 -15.90 -1.46 7.69
N ARG A 94 -16.52 -1.16 8.84
CA ARG A 94 -16.29 0.08 9.59
C ARG A 94 -15.06 0.06 10.51
N ASN A 95 -14.34 -1.07 10.60
CA ASN A 95 -13.09 -1.19 11.34
C ASN A 95 -11.88 -0.84 10.46
N ALA A 96 -10.68 -1.14 10.94
CA ALA A 96 -9.45 -1.07 10.17
C ALA A 96 -8.78 -2.44 10.08
N ALA A 97 -8.16 -2.70 8.94
CA ALA A 97 -7.32 -3.87 8.71
C ALA A 97 -5.85 -3.46 8.84
N GLN A 98 -5.19 -3.87 9.91
CA GLN A 98 -3.74 -3.76 9.97
C GLN A 98 -3.13 -4.96 9.24
N VAL A 99 -2.45 -4.69 8.13
CA VAL A 99 -1.93 -5.72 7.21
C VAL A 99 -0.41 -5.67 7.12
N THR A 100 0.25 -6.82 7.25
CA THR A 100 1.64 -7.03 6.87
C THR A 100 1.69 -8.06 5.75
N LEU A 101 2.21 -7.68 4.58
CA LEU A 101 2.52 -8.62 3.50
C LEU A 101 3.90 -9.23 3.74
N LEU A 102 3.98 -10.57 3.75
CA LEU A 102 5.21 -11.29 4.10
C LEU A 102 5.92 -11.89 2.88
N ASN A 103 5.27 -11.95 1.72
CA ASN A 103 5.89 -12.37 0.48
C ASN A 103 6.94 -11.34 0.00
N ASP A 104 7.94 -11.84 -0.72
CA ASP A 104 9.04 -11.05 -1.29
C ASP A 104 8.56 -10.05 -2.34
N HIS A 105 7.58 -10.43 -3.16
CA HIS A 105 7.05 -9.57 -4.21
C HIS A 105 5.57 -9.34 -3.97
N ALA A 106 5.25 -8.37 -3.11
CA ALA A 106 3.88 -8.08 -2.74
C ALA A 106 3.64 -6.59 -2.53
N ALA A 107 2.43 -6.15 -2.87
CA ALA A 107 2.03 -4.75 -2.83
C ALA A 107 0.54 -4.59 -2.54
N LEU A 108 0.15 -3.41 -2.06
CA LEU A 108 -1.21 -2.94 -2.17
C LEU A 108 -1.46 -2.51 -3.63
N ALA A 109 -2.62 -2.86 -4.17
CA ALA A 109 -3.04 -2.51 -5.51
C ALA A 109 -4.16 -1.47 -5.47
N GLY A 110 -3.92 -0.34 -6.11
CA GLY A 110 -4.82 0.81 -6.17
C GLY A 110 -4.04 2.12 -6.23
N ARG A 111 -4.52 3.07 -7.03
CA ARG A 111 -3.99 4.45 -7.00
C ARG A 111 -4.41 5.20 -5.76
N THR A 112 -5.52 4.80 -5.17
CA THR A 112 -6.12 5.38 -3.97
C THR A 112 -5.96 4.39 -2.82
N LEU A 113 -5.35 4.82 -1.73
CA LEU A 113 -5.31 4.07 -0.46
C LEU A 113 -6.08 4.85 0.60
N PHE A 114 -7.07 4.22 1.20
CA PHE A 114 -7.77 4.77 2.37
C PHE A 114 -7.19 4.16 3.64
N LEU A 115 -6.68 5.00 4.53
CA LEU A 115 -5.81 4.64 5.64
C LEU A 115 -6.31 5.27 6.94
N VAL A 116 -5.89 4.71 8.08
CA VAL A 116 -6.13 5.30 9.40
C VAL A 116 -4.89 5.28 10.27
N HIS A 117 -4.63 6.32 11.04
CA HIS A 117 -3.45 6.43 11.92
C HIS A 117 -2.10 6.34 11.17
N GLN A 118 -1.01 6.30 11.92
CA GLN A 118 0.33 6.20 11.35
C GLN A 118 0.57 4.85 10.69
N THR A 119 1.17 4.86 9.49
CA THR A 119 1.57 3.67 8.72
C THR A 119 3.10 3.51 8.72
N ALA A 120 3.58 2.30 8.44
CA ALA A 120 4.95 2.12 7.97
C ALA A 120 5.19 2.94 6.67
N PRO A 121 6.45 3.30 6.34
CA PRO A 121 6.75 3.95 5.06
C PRO A 121 6.16 3.17 3.89
N LEU A 122 5.52 3.88 2.97
CA LEU A 122 4.96 3.29 1.76
C LEU A 122 5.83 3.67 0.57
N PHE A 123 6.21 2.67 -0.22
CA PHE A 123 7.04 2.83 -1.40
C PHE A 123 6.17 2.71 -2.64
N PHE A 124 6.47 3.49 -3.67
CA PHE A 124 5.82 3.42 -4.98
C PHE A 124 6.88 3.64 -6.08
N PHE A 125 6.58 3.24 -7.30
CA PHE A 125 7.54 3.35 -8.41
C PHE A 125 7.26 4.58 -9.27
N VAL A 126 8.30 5.32 -9.61
CA VAL A 126 8.23 6.39 -10.63
C VAL A 126 8.79 5.84 -11.94
N PRO A 127 7.97 5.64 -13.00
CA PRO A 127 8.44 5.10 -14.27
C PRO A 127 9.50 5.95 -14.96
N SER A 128 10.36 5.30 -15.74
CA SER A 128 11.33 5.99 -16.59
C SER A 128 10.64 6.97 -17.54
N GLY A 129 11.22 8.17 -17.68
CA GLY A 129 10.69 9.26 -18.49
C GLY A 129 9.68 10.16 -17.79
N VAL A 130 9.15 9.79 -16.61
CA VAL A 130 8.28 10.66 -15.81
C VAL A 130 9.09 11.82 -15.26
N ARG A 131 8.76 13.04 -15.71
CA ARG A 131 9.46 14.28 -15.31
C ARG A 131 8.78 15.03 -14.17
N ARG A 132 7.50 14.76 -13.95
CA ARG A 132 6.70 15.31 -12.87
C ARG A 132 5.57 14.36 -12.50
N PHE A 133 5.13 14.42 -11.26
CA PHE A 133 3.91 13.75 -10.80
C PHE A 133 3.29 14.51 -9.64
N THR A 134 2.04 14.20 -9.32
CA THR A 134 1.35 14.72 -8.15
C THR A 134 1.04 13.59 -7.16
N LEU A 135 1.35 13.80 -5.88
CA LEU A 135 0.74 13.04 -4.78
C LEU A 135 -0.38 13.90 -4.19
N THR A 136 -1.61 13.39 -4.20
CA THR A 136 -2.72 14.05 -3.51
C THR A 136 -2.97 13.35 -2.18
N VAL A 137 -3.17 14.15 -1.14
CA VAL A 137 -3.51 13.68 0.20
C VAL A 137 -4.80 14.35 0.62
N GLN A 138 -5.72 13.56 1.17
CA GLN A 138 -7.00 14.05 1.67
C GLN A 138 -7.23 13.55 3.11
N SER A 139 -7.89 14.36 3.94
CA SER A 139 -8.36 13.96 5.28
C SER A 139 -9.72 14.61 5.56
N PRO A 140 -10.58 14.00 6.40
CA PRO A 140 -11.81 14.62 6.86
C PRO A 140 -11.54 15.96 7.55
N ALA A 141 -12.16 17.03 7.06
CA ALA A 141 -12.02 18.38 7.62
C ALA A 141 -13.37 18.95 8.07
N PRO A 142 -13.39 19.84 9.08
CA PRO A 142 -12.26 20.22 9.93
C PRO A 142 -12.03 19.22 11.08
N GLY A 143 -10.78 18.87 11.39
CA GLY A 143 -10.43 18.13 12.62
C GLY A 143 -9.37 17.06 12.45
N GLU A 144 -9.42 16.32 11.34
CA GLU A 144 -8.41 15.33 11.00
C GLU A 144 -7.43 15.93 10.01
N THR A 145 -6.14 15.78 10.31
CA THR A 145 -5.07 16.26 9.45
C THR A 145 -3.99 15.21 9.31
N VAL A 146 -3.31 15.30 8.18
CA VAL A 146 -2.19 14.43 7.88
C VAL A 146 -1.07 15.25 7.26
N ARG A 147 0.15 15.02 7.76
CA ARG A 147 1.38 15.50 7.16
C ARG A 147 2.05 14.34 6.44
N VAL A 148 2.50 14.60 5.23
CA VAL A 148 3.30 13.64 4.48
C VAL A 148 4.64 14.23 4.09
N ARG A 149 5.67 13.40 4.16
CA ARG A 149 7.00 13.67 3.61
C ARG A 149 7.23 12.75 2.45
N LEU A 150 7.62 13.32 1.32
CA LEU A 150 8.01 12.55 0.15
C LEU A 150 9.53 12.51 0.04
N LEU A 151 10.06 11.31 -0.09
CA LEU A 151 11.48 11.04 -0.19
C LEU A 151 11.81 10.45 -1.55
N ASP A 152 12.94 10.89 -2.09
CA ASP A 152 13.53 10.40 -3.32
C ASP A 152 14.15 9.00 -3.16
N PRO A 153 14.65 8.37 -4.24
CA PRO A 153 15.26 7.05 -4.18
C PRO A 153 16.57 6.96 -3.39
N LEU A 154 17.09 8.09 -2.89
CA LEU A 154 18.26 8.16 -2.01
C LEU A 154 17.85 8.42 -0.55
N GLY A 155 16.55 8.47 -0.25
CA GLY A 155 16.02 8.77 1.07
C GLY A 155 16.08 10.25 1.43
N LYS A 156 16.31 11.15 0.46
CA LYS A 156 16.28 12.59 0.69
C LYS A 156 14.85 13.11 0.57
N GLU A 157 14.41 13.89 1.55
CA GLU A 157 13.14 14.62 1.45
C GLU A 157 13.18 15.63 0.30
N VAL A 158 12.18 15.55 -0.58
CA VAL A 158 12.02 16.47 -1.72
C VAL A 158 10.77 17.33 -1.64
N ALA A 159 9.79 16.92 -0.83
CA ALA A 159 8.55 17.67 -0.63
C ALA A 159 7.89 17.28 0.70
N VAL A 160 7.16 18.24 1.26
CA VAL A 160 6.28 18.06 2.42
C VAL A 160 4.93 18.66 2.08
N GLY A 161 3.85 18.01 2.50
CA GLY A 161 2.50 18.55 2.40
C GLY A 161 1.69 18.19 3.63
N GLU A 162 0.77 19.08 3.98
CA GLU A 162 -0.18 18.87 5.07
C GLU A 162 -1.56 19.32 4.62
N THR A 163 -2.60 18.56 4.98
CA THR A 163 -3.99 18.85 4.59
C THR A 163 -4.58 20.04 5.36
N GLY A 164 -4.17 20.22 6.62
CA GLY A 164 -4.62 21.33 7.48
C GLY A 164 -6.15 21.44 7.55
N PRO A 165 -6.72 22.67 7.67
CA PRO A 165 -8.16 22.86 7.80
C PRO A 165 -8.95 22.66 6.49
N VAL A 166 -8.27 22.54 5.35
CA VAL A 166 -8.92 22.39 4.02
C VAL A 166 -9.22 20.93 3.71
N GLY A 167 -8.50 19.98 4.33
CA GLY A 167 -8.73 18.54 4.13
C GLY A 167 -8.18 17.99 2.82
N GLU A 168 -7.49 18.80 2.00
CA GLU A 168 -6.82 18.35 0.78
C GLU A 168 -5.48 19.07 0.58
N ARG A 169 -4.47 18.31 0.16
CA ARG A 169 -3.19 18.84 -0.31
C ARG A 169 -2.71 18.09 -1.55
N LYS A 170 -2.43 18.85 -2.62
CA LYS A 170 -1.72 18.36 -3.80
C LYS A 170 -0.24 18.72 -3.70
N ILE A 171 0.62 17.74 -3.89
CA ILE A 171 2.07 17.89 -3.82
C ILE A 171 2.63 17.59 -5.20
N GLU A 172 2.94 18.64 -5.95
CA GLU A 172 3.59 18.50 -7.26
C GLU A 172 5.10 18.31 -7.08
N VAL A 173 5.65 17.30 -7.74
CA VAL A 173 7.05 16.91 -7.62
C VAL A 173 7.67 16.93 -9.00
N LYS A 174 8.77 17.66 -9.14
CA LYS A 174 9.65 17.56 -10.31
C LYS A 174 10.63 16.43 -10.07
N VAL A 175 10.68 15.45 -10.96
CA VAL A 175 11.58 14.30 -10.86
C VAL A 175 12.98 14.74 -11.29
N PRO A 176 13.98 14.73 -10.39
CA PRO A 176 15.35 15.06 -10.77
C PRO A 176 15.90 14.06 -11.80
N PRO A 177 16.83 14.50 -12.68
CA PRO A 177 17.46 13.59 -13.65
C PRO A 177 18.05 12.35 -12.98
N GLY A 178 17.74 11.16 -13.50
CA GLY A 178 18.25 9.88 -13.00
C GLY A 178 17.56 9.36 -11.72
N GLN A 179 16.47 10.00 -11.29
CA GLN A 179 15.63 9.52 -10.20
C GLN A 179 14.31 8.88 -10.66
N ASP A 180 14.02 8.92 -11.96
CA ASP A 180 12.99 8.10 -12.61
C ASP A 180 13.45 6.65 -12.76
N GLY A 181 12.51 5.74 -13.02
CA GLY A 181 12.77 4.29 -13.08
C GLY A 181 13.14 3.66 -11.73
N ARG A 182 12.80 4.32 -10.61
CA ARG A 182 13.26 3.95 -9.26
C ARG A 182 12.11 4.03 -8.24
N PRO A 183 12.23 3.32 -7.11
CA PRO A 183 11.27 3.43 -6.01
C PRO A 183 11.45 4.77 -5.26
N TRP A 184 10.33 5.40 -4.94
CA TRP A 184 10.20 6.58 -4.09
C TRP A 184 9.40 6.19 -2.86
N SER A 185 9.42 7.01 -1.80
CA SER A 185 8.65 6.72 -0.59
C SER A 185 7.90 7.90 -0.02
N VAL A 186 6.79 7.61 0.64
CA VAL A 186 6.03 8.55 1.45
C VAL A 186 6.05 8.10 2.91
N ARG A 187 6.29 9.05 3.81
CA ARG A 187 6.12 8.89 5.25
C ARG A 187 4.91 9.70 5.69
N VAL A 188 4.08 9.09 6.53
CA VAL A 188 2.88 9.72 7.08
C VAL A 188 3.14 10.07 8.53
N GLU A 189 2.80 11.29 8.91
CA GLU A 189 3.00 11.87 10.22
C GLU A 189 1.74 12.63 10.65
N ARG A 190 1.62 12.87 11.95
CA ARG A 190 0.60 13.77 12.48
C ARG A 190 0.87 15.19 11.97
N GLY A 191 -0.20 15.88 11.54
CA GLY A 191 -0.13 17.30 11.21
C GLY A 191 0.13 18.19 12.42
N GLU A 192 0.40 19.47 12.16
CA GLU A 192 0.66 20.48 13.19
C GLU A 192 -0.61 20.77 14.02
N ILE A 193 -1.78 20.62 13.43
CA ILE A 193 -3.09 20.79 14.08
C ILE A 193 -3.92 19.51 13.97
N GLY A 194 -4.96 19.34 14.78
CA GLY A 194 -5.89 18.21 14.65
C GLY A 194 -5.31 16.85 15.05
N VAL A 195 -5.95 15.79 14.57
CA VAL A 195 -5.59 14.38 14.85
C VAL A 195 -5.28 13.61 13.57
N LEU A 196 -4.39 12.63 13.66
CA LEU A 196 -4.11 11.69 12.56
C LEU A 196 -5.01 10.47 12.72
N GLU A 197 -6.16 10.51 12.07
CA GLU A 197 -7.09 9.38 11.97
C GLU A 197 -7.24 8.97 10.51
N ASP A 198 -8.37 9.25 9.87
CA ASP A 198 -8.68 8.81 8.51
C ASP A 198 -8.02 9.74 7.46
N TYR A 199 -7.37 9.14 6.45
CA TYR A 199 -6.80 9.90 5.33
C TYR A 199 -6.67 9.04 4.09
N THR A 200 -6.59 9.70 2.94
CA THR A 200 -6.43 9.05 1.65
C THR A 200 -5.17 9.54 0.94
N LEU A 201 -4.38 8.61 0.42
CA LEU A 201 -3.28 8.87 -0.49
C LEU A 201 -3.70 8.53 -1.91
N ILE A 202 -3.44 9.43 -2.86
CA ILE A 202 -3.82 9.26 -4.26
C ILE A 202 -2.61 9.53 -5.15
N LEU A 203 -2.18 8.51 -5.90
CA LEU A 203 -1.14 8.64 -6.92
C LEU A 203 -1.67 9.27 -8.19
N ASP A 204 -0.80 10.07 -8.82
CA ASP A 204 -0.95 10.52 -10.21
C ASP A 204 -1.27 9.36 -11.16
N SER A 205 -2.05 9.62 -12.21
CA SER A 205 -2.35 8.61 -13.23
C SER A 205 -1.10 8.16 -13.99
N ALA A 206 -0.07 9.00 -14.05
CA ALA A 206 1.25 8.70 -14.61
C ALA A 206 2.05 7.65 -13.81
N LEU A 207 1.64 7.34 -12.57
CA LEU A 207 2.29 6.37 -11.71
C LEU A 207 1.51 5.03 -11.70
N PRO A 208 2.21 3.89 -11.57
CA PRO A 208 1.57 2.61 -11.29
C PRO A 208 0.88 2.65 -9.92
N GLY A 209 -0.34 2.12 -9.84
CA GLY A 209 -1.09 2.00 -8.59
C GLY A 209 -0.63 0.83 -7.72
N PHE A 210 0.66 0.73 -7.43
CA PHE A 210 1.22 -0.31 -6.55
C PHE A 210 2.05 0.31 -5.43
N TRP A 211 1.79 -0.13 -4.21
CA TRP A 211 2.49 0.33 -3.01
C TRP A 211 3.11 -0.82 -2.25
N ALA A 212 4.36 -0.71 -1.81
CA ALA A 212 5.01 -1.73 -1.00
C ALA A 212 5.43 -1.19 0.37
N LEU A 213 5.65 -2.12 1.31
CA LEU A 213 6.18 -1.83 2.65
C LEU A 213 7.72 -1.77 2.69
N ALA A 214 8.37 -2.04 1.55
CA ALA A 214 9.82 -1.93 1.34
C ALA A 214 10.11 -1.60 -0.13
N GLU A 215 11.21 -0.88 -0.37
CA GLU A 215 11.58 -0.36 -1.70
C GLU A 215 11.77 -1.47 -2.76
N ASP A 216 12.31 -2.62 -2.35
CA ASP A 216 12.72 -3.71 -3.22
C ASP A 216 11.61 -4.77 -3.42
N ARG A 217 10.50 -4.66 -2.68
CA ARG A 217 9.37 -5.62 -2.76
C ARG A 217 8.28 -5.22 -3.75
N LEU A 218 8.42 -4.03 -4.37
CA LEU A 218 7.47 -3.54 -5.35
C LEU A 218 7.29 -4.52 -6.51
N VAL A 219 6.04 -4.59 -6.95
CA VAL A 219 5.64 -5.25 -8.19
C VAL A 219 5.20 -4.20 -9.19
N MET A 220 5.45 -4.49 -10.47
CA MET A 220 5.22 -3.59 -11.59
C MET A 220 4.26 -4.23 -12.58
N PRO A 221 3.42 -3.43 -13.28
CA PRO A 221 2.74 -3.94 -14.45
C PRO A 221 3.79 -4.53 -15.42
N GLN A 222 3.42 -5.60 -16.13
CA GLN A 222 4.23 -5.97 -17.28
C GLN A 222 4.17 -4.81 -18.26
N ALA A 223 5.31 -4.43 -18.84
CA ALA A 223 5.26 -3.49 -19.95
C ALA A 223 4.34 -4.13 -21.00
N GLU A 224 3.27 -3.45 -21.38
CA GLU A 224 2.57 -3.82 -22.59
C GLU A 224 3.63 -3.78 -23.68
N GLY A 225 3.86 -4.92 -24.34
CA GLY A 225 4.77 -4.97 -25.47
C GLY A 225 4.29 -3.91 -26.45
N GLY A 226 5.10 -2.86 -26.64
CA GLY A 226 4.76 -1.68 -27.41
C GLY A 226 4.14 -2.09 -28.75
N GLY A 227 2.82 -2.01 -28.80
CA GLY A 227 2.02 -2.34 -29.97
C GLY A 227 1.85 -1.11 -30.83
N ARG A 228 2.88 -0.84 -31.64
CA ARG A 228 2.96 0.10 -32.77
C ARG A 228 3.04 1.60 -32.47
#